data_AF-A0A552V4C7-F1
#
_entry.id   AF-A0A552V4C7-F1
#
_cell.length_a   1.000
_cell.length_b   1.000
_cell.length_c   1.000
_cell.angle_alpha   90.00
_cell.angle_beta   90.00
_cell.angle_gamma   90.00
#
_symmetry.space_group_name_H-M   'P 1'
#
loop_
_entity.id
_entity.type
_entity.pdbx_description
1 polymer ?
#
loop_
_entity_poly.entity_id
_entity_poly.type
_entity_poly.pdbx_seq_one_letter_code
_entity_poly.pdbx_strand_id
1 'polypeptide(L)' 'MDIQASKIELAKMILDLEDSKLIEKVRKLITKEKKDFYDELSEDEKLEVRYGIEQLDRGEKISWEDFKIRRRSR' A
#
# COMPACT_ATOMS: atom_id res chain seq x y z
N MET A 1 1.38 20.52 23.60
CA MET A 1 2.54 19.75 23.14
C MET A 1 3.11 20.48 21.94
N ASP A 2 4.36 20.90 21.99
CA ASP A 2 4.99 21.64 20.89
C ASP A 2 5.42 20.64 19.80
N ILE A 3 4.75 20.69 18.65
CA ILE A 3 4.98 19.78 17.53
C ILE A 3 6.42 19.90 17.00
N GLN A 4 7.03 21.08 17.06
CA GLN A 4 8.41 21.27 16.60
C GLN A 4 9.40 20.61 17.55
N ALA A 5 9.17 20.78 18.86
CA ALA A 5 9.98 20.09 19.87
C ALA A 5 9.90 18.56 19.71
N SER A 6 8.69 18.02 19.51
CA SER A 6 8.50 16.57 19.29
C SER A 6 9.17 16.05 18.02
N LYS A 7 9.20 16.83 16.94
CA LYS A 7 9.93 16.45 15.71
C LYS A 7 11.43 16.35 15.94
N ILE A 8 12.00 17.27 16.71
CA ILE A 8 13.43 17.29 17.04
C ILE A 8 13.79 16.10 17.92
N GLU A 9 12.97 15.78 18.93
CA GLU A 9 13.17 14.59 19.77
C GLU A 9 13.15 13.30 18.95
N LEU A 10 12.17 13.12 18.06
CA LEU A 10 12.10 11.96 17.19
C LEU A 10 13.33 11.85 16.28
N ALA A 11 13.80 12.96 15.70
CA ALA A 11 15.00 12.98 14.88
C ALA A 11 16.25 12.56 15.67
N LYS A 12 16.40 13.02 16.92
CA LYS A 12 17.51 12.61 17.80
C LYS A 12 17.44 11.11 18.12
N MET A 13 16.26 10.61 18.49
CA MET A 13 16.08 9.18 18.78
C MET A 13 16.43 8.30 17.59
N ILE A 14 16.17 8.75 16.35
CA ILE A 14 16.54 8.03 15.13
C ILE A 14 18.05 8.05 14.90
N LEU A 15 18.73 9.17 15.16
CA LEU A 15 20.19 9.30 15.01
C LEU A 15 20.95 8.39 15.99
N ASP A 16 20.38 8.15 17.16
CA ASP A 16 20.96 7.30 18.19
C ASP A 16 20.71 5.79 17.96
N LEU A 17 19.96 5.41 16.90
CA LEU A 17 19.72 4.00 16.58
C LEU A 17 20.96 3.34 15.95
N GLU A 18 21.36 2.22 16.53
CA GLU A 18 22.44 1.37 15.98
C GLU A 18 21.90 0.13 15.24
N ASP A 19 20.65 -0.28 15.52
CA ASP A 19 20.03 -1.45 14.86
C ASP A 19 19.54 -1.12 13.45
N SER A 20 20.27 -1.61 12.45
CA SER A 20 19.93 -1.47 11.04
C SER A 20 18.53 -1.96 10.65
N LYS A 21 18.00 -3.00 11.30
CA LYS A 21 16.64 -3.51 11.03
C LYS A 21 15.58 -2.55 11.55
N LEU A 22 15.84 -1.90 12.68
CA LEU A 22 14.93 -0.90 13.25
C LEU A 22 14.93 0.38 12.41
N ILE A 23 16.10 0.83 11.94
CA ILE A 23 16.23 1.95 11.01
C ILE A 23 15.43 1.70 9.73
N GLU A 24 15.52 0.49 9.15
CA GLU A 24 14.77 0.15 7.94
C GLU A 24 13.25 0.18 8.16
N LYS A 25 12.77 -0.30 9.31
CA LYS A 25 11.35 -0.24 9.68
C LYS A 25 10.86 1.20 9.83
N VAL A 26 11.63 2.05 10.52
CA VAL A 26 11.31 3.47 10.70
C VAL A 26 11.30 4.20 9.35
N ARG A 27 12.31 3.94 8.51
CA ARG A 27 12.37 4.47 7.14
C ARG A 27 11.12 4.07 6.36
N LYS A 28 10.77 2.78 6.36
CA LYS A 28 9.55 2.28 5.71
C LYS A 28 8.31 3.00 6.23
N LEU A 29 8.18 3.21 7.53
CA LEU A 29 7.02 3.85 8.15
C LEU A 29 6.88 5.33 7.71
N ILE A 30 8.00 6.07 7.68
CA ILE A 30 8.04 7.47 7.22
C ILE A 30 7.82 7.58 5.70
N THR A 31 8.30 6.60 4.93
CA THR A 31 8.13 6.59 3.47
C THR A 31 6.81 5.97 3.00
N LYS A 32 6.17 5.12 3.82
CA LYS A 32 4.93 4.40 3.48
C LYS A 32 3.76 5.34 3.24
N GLU A 33 3.76 6.49 3.91
CA GLU A 33 2.74 7.53 3.67
C GLU A 33 2.91 8.23 2.31
N LYS A 34 4.01 8.00 1.56
CA LYS A 34 4.26 8.69 0.28
C LYS A 34 4.01 7.87 -0.97
N LYS A 35 3.76 6.56 -0.88
CA LYS A 35 3.47 5.74 -2.06
C LYS A 35 2.22 4.91 -1.81
N ASP A 36 1.18 5.21 -2.57
CA ASP A 36 0.01 4.35 -2.68
C ASP A 36 0.47 3.01 -3.27
N PHE A 37 -0.18 1.90 -2.91
CA PHE A 37 0.10 0.60 -3.55
C PHE A 37 -0.03 0.70 -5.07
N TYR A 38 -0.94 1.56 -5.55
CA TYR A 38 -1.08 1.89 -6.97
C TYR A 38 0.21 2.42 -7.61
N ASP A 39 1.03 3.16 -6.87
CA ASP A 39 2.30 3.72 -7.34
C ASP A 39 3.43 2.69 -7.40
N GLU A 40 3.23 1.50 -6.79
CA GLU A 40 4.18 0.38 -6.82
C GLU A 40 3.93 -0.58 -7.98
N LEU A 41 2.76 -0.50 -8.64
CA LEU A 41 2.42 -1.30 -9.81
C LEU A 41 3.26 -0.90 -11.04
N SER A 42 3.66 -1.89 -11.83
CA SER A 42 4.19 -1.68 -13.19
C SER A 42 3.12 -1.06 -14.10
N GLU A 43 3.54 -0.52 -15.24
CA GLU A 43 2.59 0.08 -16.18
C GLU A 43 1.62 -0.96 -16.78
N ASP A 44 2.07 -2.21 -16.95
CA ASP A 44 1.23 -3.32 -17.40
C ASP A 44 0.18 -3.70 -16.35
N GLU A 45 0.56 -3.77 -15.07
CA GLU A 45 -0.38 -4.03 -13.97
C GLU A 45 -1.39 -2.88 -13.82
N LYS A 46 -0.95 -1.62 -13.97
CA LYS A 46 -1.88 -0.47 -13.99
C LYS A 46 -2.84 -0.54 -15.17
N LEU A 47 -2.38 -1.01 -16.33
CA LEU A 47 -3.23 -1.21 -17.51
C LEU A 47 -4.28 -2.29 -17.27
N GLU A 48 -3.91 -3.40 -16.65
CA GLU A 48 -4.84 -4.48 -16.28
C GLU A 48 -5.90 -4.00 -15.27
N VAL A 49 -5.50 -3.22 -14.27
CA VAL A 49 -6.44 -2.60 -13.31
C VAL A 49 -7.44 -1.69 -14.04
N ARG A 50 -6.98 -0.83 -14.95
CA ARG A 50 -7.87 0.04 -15.76
C ARG A 50 -8.84 -0.79 -16.59
N TYR A 51 -8.34 -1.82 -17.27
CA TYR A 51 -9.17 -2.71 -18.07
C TYR A 51 -10.25 -3.41 -17.23
N GLY A 52 -9.88 -3.91 -16.04
CA GLY A 52 -10.83 -4.51 -15.10
C GLY A 52 -11.92 -3.53 -14.66
N ILE A 53 -11.58 -2.26 -14.39
CA ILE A 53 -12.57 -1.22 -14.06
C ILE A 53 -13.53 -1.00 -15.23
N GLU A 54 -13.03 -0.87 -16.46
CA GLU A 54 -13.88 -0.71 -17.64
C GLU A 54 -14.83 -1.91 -17.84
N GLN A 55 -14.37 -3.13 -17.55
CA GLN A 55 -15.22 -4.33 -17.56
C GLN A 55 -16.35 -4.23 -16.52
N LEU A 56 -16.03 -3.79 -15.31
CA LEU A 56 -17.04 -3.60 -14.25
C LEU A 56 -18.08 -2.53 -14.62
N ASP A 57 -17.65 -1.46 -15.28
CA ASP A 57 -18.51 -0.37 -15.78
C ASP A 57 -19.43 -0.85 -16.91
N ARG A 58 -18.92 -1.73 -17.79
CA ARG A 58 -19.74 -2.43 -18.80
C ARG A 58 -20.66 -3.50 -18.23
N GLY A 59 -20.61 -3.74 -16.92
CA GLY A 59 -21.43 -4.76 -16.26
C GLY A 59 -20.90 -6.18 -16.44
N GLU A 60 -19.68 -6.36 -16.92
CA GLU A 60 -18.97 -7.65 -17.00
C GLU A 60 -18.49 -8.07 -15.59
N LYS A 61 -19.43 -8.19 -14.66
CA LYS A 61 -19.18 -8.49 -13.25
C LYS A 61 -20.13 -9.58 -12.77
N ILE A 62 -19.63 -10.36 -11.82
CA ILE A 62 -20.43 -11.34 -11.08
C ILE A 62 -20.36 -11.00 -9.61
N SER A 63 -21.35 -11.44 -8.83
CA SER A 63 -21.27 -11.27 -7.38
C SER A 63 -20.13 -12.11 -6.80
N TRP A 64 -19.64 -11.70 -5.64
CA TRP A 64 -18.61 -12.44 -4.92
C TRP A 64 -19.09 -13.83 -4.51
N GLU A 65 -20.37 -13.96 -4.17
CA GLU A 65 -21.06 -15.20 -3.84
C GLU A 65 -21.03 -16.17 -5.02
N ASP A 66 -21.41 -15.71 -6.22
CA ASP A 66 -21.42 -16.52 -7.44
C ASP A 66 -20.01 -16.98 -7.82
N PHE A 67 -19.02 -16.09 -7.67
CA PHE A 67 -17.62 -16.42 -7.91
C PHE A 67 -17.14 -17.55 -6.98
N LYS A 68 -17.44 -17.46 -5.67
CA LYS A 68 -17.08 -18.49 -4.68
C LYS A 68 -17.71 -19.84 -4.99
N ILE A 69 -18.98 -19.86 -5.38
CA ILE A 69 -19.69 -21.09 -5.75
C ILE A 69 -19.01 -21.72 -6.97
N ARG A 70 -18.76 -20.93 -8.03
CA ARG A 70 -18.14 -21.40 -9.27
C ARG A 70 -16.74 -21.97 -9.06
N ARG A 71 -15.96 -21.42 -8.13
CA ARG A 71 -14.61 -21.90 -7.81
C ARG A 71 -14.63 -23.17 -6.95
N ARG A 72 -15.64 -23.37 -6.10
CA ARG A 72 -15.80 -24.60 -5.29
C ARG A 72 -16.29 -25.79 -6.11
N SER A 73 -16.88 -25.55 -7.28
CA SER A 73 -17.34 -26.59 -8.21
C SER A 73 -16.29 -27.05 -9.23
N ARG A 74 -15.03 -26.63 -9.08
CA ARG A 74 -13.86 -27.10 -9.85
C ARG A 74 -12.93 -27.87 -8.93
#